data_AF-A0A7Y4H7H1-F1
#
_entry.id   AF-A0A7Y4H7H1-F1
#
_cell.length_a   1.000
_cell.length_b   1.000
_cell.length_c   1.000
_cell.angle_alpha   90.00
_cell.angle_beta   90.00
_cell.angle_gamma   90.00
#
_symmetry.space_group_name_H-M   'P 1'
#
loop_
_entity.id
_entity.type
_entity.pdbx_description
1 polymer ?
#
loop_
_entity_poly.entity_id
_entity_poly.type
_entity_poly.pdbx_seq_one_letter_code
_entity_poly.pdbx_strand_id
1 'polypeptide(L)'
;MVLSLPAGAARADNENCRKSREYLLGTPGGDQSLTPQGYNDLFKICIATSAMPNVKEAYMLRDGGIAVIPKQDSVSATASTLAQFCDAYPHGVLRFITRKEKLSIRSVTDVARMSSTSSTPCKKIKGLS
;
A
#
# COMPACT_ATOMS: atom_id res chain seq x y z
N MET A 1 -7.14 -38.45 7.01
CA MET A 1 -7.72 -37.21 6.42
C MET A 1 -6.63 -36.15 6.43
N VAL A 2 -6.05 -35.84 5.27
CA VAL A 2 -4.99 -34.83 5.15
C VAL A 2 -5.67 -33.47 4.97
N LEU A 3 -5.51 -32.58 5.97
CA LEU A 3 -5.96 -31.20 5.88
C LEU A 3 -5.02 -30.44 4.93
N SER A 4 -5.41 -30.31 3.68
CA SER A 4 -4.77 -29.42 2.72
C SER A 4 -5.09 -27.96 3.08
N LEU A 5 -4.16 -27.25 3.71
CA LEU A 5 -4.28 -25.80 3.93
C LEU A 5 -4.30 -25.07 2.57
N PRO A 6 -5.21 -24.12 2.34
CA PRO A 6 -5.22 -23.31 1.13
C PRO A 6 -4.12 -22.24 1.25
N ALA A 7 -2.86 -22.60 0.97
CA ALA A 7 -1.74 -21.65 0.90
C ALA A 7 -1.82 -20.66 -0.28
N GLY A 8 -2.90 -20.72 -1.07
CA GLY A 8 -3.13 -19.87 -2.24
C GLY A 8 -3.68 -18.47 -1.92
N ALA A 9 -4.49 -18.32 -0.87
CA ALA A 9 -5.16 -17.04 -0.56
C ALA A 9 -4.17 -15.98 -0.04
N ALA A 10 -3.33 -16.34 0.93
CA ALA A 10 -2.33 -15.43 1.52
C ALA A 10 -1.23 -14.99 0.53
N ARG A 11 -1.02 -15.74 -0.56
CA ARG A 11 -0.09 -15.37 -1.64
C ARG A 11 -0.72 -14.37 -2.61
N ALA A 12 -2.01 -14.50 -2.88
CA ALA A 12 -2.73 -13.60 -3.79
C ALA A 12 -2.95 -12.20 -3.19
N ASP A 13 -3.30 -12.11 -1.90
CA ASP A 13 -3.56 -10.84 -1.20
C ASP A 13 -2.33 -9.91 -1.14
N ASN A 14 -1.14 -10.46 -1.37
CA ASN A 14 0.15 -9.83 -1.18
C ASN A 14 0.98 -9.67 -2.46
N GLU A 15 0.45 -10.16 -3.58
CA GLU A 15 1.19 -10.23 -4.84
C GLU A 15 1.56 -8.85 -5.37
N ASN A 16 0.69 -7.86 -5.18
CA ASN A 16 0.92 -6.48 -5.61
C ASN A 16 1.99 -5.78 -4.75
N CYS A 17 2.02 -6.04 -3.43
CA CYS A 17 3.11 -5.61 -2.57
C CYS A 17 4.44 -6.21 -3.03
N ARG A 18 4.46 -7.51 -3.35
CA ARG A 18 5.67 -8.20 -3.83
C ARG A 18 6.17 -7.62 -5.16
N LYS A 19 5.29 -7.51 -6.16
CA LYS A 19 5.60 -6.96 -7.49
C LYS A 19 6.08 -5.52 -7.41
N SER A 20 5.44 -4.69 -6.58
CA SER A 20 5.86 -3.29 -6.38
C SER A 20 7.26 -3.22 -5.75
N ARG A 21 7.57 -4.07 -4.75
CA ARG A 21 8.92 -4.18 -4.18
C ARG A 21 9.97 -4.60 -5.20
N GLU A 22 9.69 -5.65 -5.97
CA GLU A 22 10.59 -6.18 -7.00
C GLU A 22 10.91 -5.10 -8.03
N TYR A 23 9.91 -4.34 -8.46
CA TYR A 23 10.10 -3.21 -9.36
C TYR A 23 10.95 -2.09 -8.72
N LEU A 24 10.66 -1.71 -7.48
CA LEU A 24 11.35 -0.61 -6.78
C LEU A 24 12.83 -0.93 -6.51
N LEU A 25 13.13 -2.17 -6.13
CA LEU A 25 14.51 -2.63 -5.87
C LEU A 25 15.24 -3.04 -7.17
N GLY A 26 14.51 -3.48 -8.18
CA GLY A 26 15.04 -3.96 -9.46
C GLY A 26 15.25 -2.90 -10.53
N THR A 27 14.98 -1.61 -10.23
CA THR A 27 15.23 -0.49 -11.15
C THR A 27 16.43 0.34 -10.65
N PRO A 28 17.67 0.03 -11.09
CA PRO A 28 18.85 0.79 -10.71
C PRO A 28 18.82 2.17 -11.38
N GLY A 29 19.06 3.24 -10.64
CA GLY A 29 19.33 4.57 -11.20
C GLY A 29 18.13 5.53 -11.36
N GLY A 30 16.93 5.15 -10.93
CA GLY A 30 15.88 6.12 -10.66
C GLY A 30 16.07 6.70 -9.26
N ASP A 31 15.79 8.00 -9.07
CA ASP A 31 15.82 8.70 -7.78
C ASP A 31 14.97 7.95 -6.73
N GLN A 32 15.58 7.00 -6.03
CA GLN A 32 14.94 6.15 -5.03
C GLN A 32 14.80 6.97 -3.77
N SER A 33 13.56 7.23 -3.36
CA SER A 33 13.29 8.08 -2.20
C SER A 33 13.66 7.40 -0.88
N LEU A 34 13.81 6.07 -0.87
CA LEU A 34 14.17 5.28 0.31
C LEU A 34 15.40 4.42 0.04
N THR A 35 16.08 4.02 1.12
CA THR A 35 17.10 2.98 1.08
C THR A 35 16.47 1.61 0.81
N PRO A 36 17.24 0.60 0.35
CA PRO A 36 16.73 -0.77 0.21
C PRO A 36 16.10 -1.32 1.50
N GLN A 37 16.68 -0.98 2.66
CA GLN A 37 16.11 -1.33 3.96
C GLN A 37 14.77 -0.63 4.20
N GLY A 38 14.66 0.65 3.85
CA GLY A 38 13.40 1.39 3.92
C GLY A 38 12.29 0.74 3.09
N TYR A 39 12.60 0.25 1.88
CA TYR A 39 11.64 -0.51 1.07
C TYR A 39 11.29 -1.88 1.68
N ASN A 40 12.22 -2.54 2.37
CA ASN A 40 11.90 -3.78 3.10
C ASN A 40 10.94 -3.54 4.27
N ASP A 41 11.10 -2.43 4.98
CA ASP A 41 10.18 -2.07 6.07
C ASP A 41 8.83 -1.62 5.52
N LEU A 42 8.82 -0.84 4.43
CA LEU A 42 7.60 -0.49 3.71
C LEU A 42 6.85 -1.73 3.17
N PHE A 43 7.57 -2.78 2.75
CA PHE A 43 6.98 -4.04 2.34
C PHE A 43 6.21 -4.70 3.50
N LYS A 44 6.75 -4.72 4.72
CA LYS A 44 6.03 -5.25 5.90
C LYS A 44 4.73 -4.48 6.14
N ILE A 45 4.78 -3.15 6.02
CA ILE A 45 3.60 -2.28 6.15
C ILE A 45 2.57 -2.59 5.06
N CYS A 46 3.01 -2.76 3.81
CA CYS A 46 2.14 -3.10 2.67
C CYS A 46 1.37 -4.41 2.90
N ILE A 47 2.08 -5.45 3.33
CA ILE A 47 1.50 -6.78 3.61
C ILE A 47 0.50 -6.74 4.78
N ALA A 48 0.77 -5.94 5.81
CA ALA A 48 -0.19 -5.77 6.89
C ALA A 48 -1.41 -4.93 6.45
N THR A 49 -1.20 -3.96 5.55
CA THR A 49 -2.25 -3.10 5.01
C THR A 49 -3.18 -3.88 4.07
N SER A 50 -2.67 -4.80 3.25
CA SER A 50 -3.51 -5.66 2.40
C SER A 50 -4.48 -6.53 3.20
N ALA A 51 -4.13 -6.87 4.44
CA ALA A 51 -5.00 -7.62 5.35
C ALA A 51 -6.09 -6.77 6.03
N MET A 52 -6.13 -5.45 5.83
CA MET A 52 -7.16 -4.60 6.43
C MET A 52 -8.55 -4.87 5.82
N PRO A 53 -9.64 -4.81 6.61
CA PRO A 53 -10.96 -5.29 6.17
C PRO A 53 -11.46 -4.66 4.87
N ASN A 54 -11.28 -3.34 4.70
CA ASN A 54 -11.73 -2.60 3.52
C ASN A 54 -10.66 -2.45 2.44
N VAL A 55 -9.54 -3.16 2.51
CA VAL A 55 -8.50 -3.14 1.46
C VAL A 55 -8.69 -4.33 0.53
N LYS A 56 -8.78 -4.05 -0.79
CA LYS A 56 -8.84 -5.07 -1.84
C LYS A 56 -7.44 -5.41 -2.36
N GLU A 57 -6.66 -4.39 -2.64
CA GLU A 57 -5.28 -4.51 -3.13
C GLU A 57 -4.43 -3.40 -2.49
N ALA A 58 -3.16 -3.71 -2.19
CA ALA A 58 -2.19 -2.76 -1.67
C ALA A 58 -0.91 -2.78 -2.51
N TYR A 59 -0.26 -1.61 -2.59
CA TYR A 59 0.93 -1.38 -3.41
C TYR A 59 1.91 -0.48 -2.65
N MET A 60 3.21 -0.72 -2.84
CA MET A 60 4.24 0.20 -2.40
C MET A 60 4.45 1.30 -3.43
N LEU A 61 4.58 2.54 -2.97
CA LEU A 61 4.89 3.70 -3.80
C LEU A 61 6.39 4.02 -3.73
N ARG A 62 6.91 4.58 -4.82
CA ARG A 62 8.33 4.96 -4.91
C ARG A 62 8.75 5.96 -3.84
N ASP A 63 7.85 6.87 -3.49
CA ASP A 63 8.08 7.94 -2.51
C ASP A 63 7.92 7.50 -1.04
N GLY A 64 7.67 6.21 -0.79
CA GLY A 64 7.55 5.66 0.55
C GLY A 64 6.12 5.60 1.12
N GLY A 65 5.11 5.92 0.32
CA GLY A 65 3.71 5.71 0.68
C GLY A 65 3.20 4.29 0.39
N ILE A 66 2.01 3.98 0.91
CA ILE A 66 1.23 2.80 0.55
C ILE A 66 -0.01 3.26 -0.22
N ALA A 67 -0.24 2.71 -1.40
CA ALA A 67 -1.49 2.89 -2.14
C ALA A 67 -2.41 1.69 -1.96
N VAL A 68 -3.71 1.94 -1.81
CA VAL A 68 -4.72 0.91 -1.65
C VAL A 68 -5.90 1.11 -2.60
N ILE A 69 -6.41 0.00 -3.13
CA ILE A 69 -7.74 -0.04 -3.76
C ILE A 69 -8.72 -0.51 -2.68
N PRO A 70 -9.68 0.32 -2.25
CA PRO A 70 -10.63 -0.10 -1.24
C PRO A 70 -11.68 -1.08 -1.81
N LYS A 71 -12.23 -1.93 -0.95
CA LYS A 71 -13.40 -2.77 -1.30
C LYS A 71 -14.67 -1.92 -1.40
N GLN A 72 -14.82 -0.95 -0.50
CA GLN A 72 -15.88 0.05 -0.47
C GLN A 72 -15.28 1.45 -0.40
N ASP A 73 -15.71 2.35 -1.29
CA ASP A 73 -15.17 3.70 -1.41
C ASP A 73 -16.07 4.78 -0.76
N SER A 74 -16.96 4.37 0.15
CA SER A 74 -17.70 5.33 0.97
C SER A 74 -16.75 6.08 1.91
N VAL A 75 -17.13 7.30 2.27
CA VAL A 75 -16.36 8.15 3.18
C VAL A 75 -16.13 7.45 4.53
N SER A 76 -17.15 6.81 5.07
CA SER A 76 -17.05 6.08 6.34
C SER A 76 -16.05 4.91 6.24
N ALA A 77 -16.13 4.08 5.20
CA ALA A 77 -15.25 2.92 5.08
C ALA A 77 -13.78 3.33 4.88
N THR A 78 -13.53 4.34 4.06
CA THR A 78 -12.18 4.86 3.82
C THR A 78 -11.61 5.59 5.04
N ALA A 79 -12.43 6.36 5.78
CA ALA A 79 -12.03 6.99 7.04
C ALA A 79 -11.66 5.96 8.11
N SER A 80 -12.47 4.91 8.30
CA SER A 80 -12.15 3.83 9.24
C SER A 80 -10.86 3.10 8.88
N THR A 81 -10.62 2.86 7.57
CA THR A 81 -9.38 2.24 7.09
C THR A 81 -8.17 3.14 7.34
N LEU A 82 -8.31 4.44 7.07
CA LEU A 82 -7.25 5.42 7.30
C LEU A 82 -6.91 5.55 8.78
N ALA A 83 -7.93 5.59 9.66
CA ALA A 83 -7.75 5.60 11.10
C ALA A 83 -6.98 4.37 11.58
N GLN A 84 -7.43 3.17 11.19
CA GLN A 84 -6.75 1.91 11.52
C GLN A 84 -5.30 1.89 11.04
N PHE A 85 -5.04 2.34 9.81
CA PHE A 85 -3.69 2.43 9.27
C PHE A 85 -2.83 3.41 10.07
N CYS A 86 -3.33 4.60 10.37
CA CYS A 86 -2.56 5.61 11.10
C CYS A 86 -2.33 5.26 12.57
N ASP A 87 -3.20 4.45 13.18
CA ASP A 87 -2.99 3.90 14.52
C ASP A 87 -1.84 2.88 14.53
N ALA A 88 -1.75 2.04 13.50
CA ALA A 88 -0.66 1.06 13.37
C ALA A 88 0.66 1.67 12.87
N TYR A 89 0.59 2.71 12.03
CA TYR A 89 1.72 3.31 11.32
C TYR A 89 1.69 4.84 11.42
N PRO A 90 2.06 5.43 12.58
CA PRO A 90 1.91 6.87 12.82
C PRO A 90 2.76 7.75 11.88
N HIS A 91 3.83 7.20 11.30
CA HIS A 91 4.68 7.91 10.33
C HIS A 91 4.36 7.55 8.87
N GLY A 92 3.39 6.68 8.64
CA GLY A 92 3.02 6.22 7.30
C GLY A 92 2.22 7.25 6.50
N VAL A 93 2.12 6.99 5.20
CA VAL A 93 1.25 7.71 4.28
C VAL A 93 0.39 6.69 3.55
N LEU A 94 -0.93 6.80 3.68
CA LEU A 94 -1.89 5.96 2.97
C LEU A 94 -2.58 6.75 1.86
N ARG A 95 -2.54 6.24 0.64
CA ARG A 95 -3.21 6.78 -0.54
C ARG A 95 -4.32 5.85 -0.97
N PHE A 96 -5.55 6.36 -1.08
CA PHE A 96 -6.64 5.62 -1.72
C PHE A 96 -6.59 5.86 -3.24
N ILE A 97 -6.57 4.78 -4.01
CA ILE A 97 -6.73 4.82 -5.46
C ILE A 97 -8.22 5.01 -5.76
N THR A 98 -8.55 6.10 -6.43
CA THR A 98 -9.92 6.44 -6.82
C THR A 98 -10.39 5.59 -8.01
N ARG A 99 -11.70 5.54 -8.24
CA ARG A 99 -12.27 4.85 -9.43
C ARG A 99 -11.69 5.39 -10.74
N LYS A 100 -11.50 6.71 -10.84
CA LYS A 100 -10.95 7.36 -12.04
C LYS A 100 -9.51 6.91 -12.30
N GLU A 101 -8.67 6.88 -11.27
CA GLU A 101 -7.28 6.44 -11.38
C GLU A 101 -7.18 4.96 -11.71
N LYS A 102 -8.06 4.14 -11.13
CA LYS A 102 -8.13 2.70 -11.43
C LYS A 102 -8.31 2.42 -12.93
N LEU A 103 -9.06 3.25 -13.66
CA LEU A 103 -9.22 3.11 -15.11
C LEU A 103 -7.93 3.40 -15.90
N SER A 104 -7.00 4.14 -15.31
CA SER A 104 -5.72 4.49 -15.93
C SER A 104 -4.56 3.55 -15.56
N ILE A 105 -4.72 2.73 -14.51
CA ILE A 105 -3.72 1.77 -14.07
C ILE A 105 -3.71 0.57 -15.02
N ARG A 106 -2.58 0.36 -15.72
CA ARG A 106 -2.37 -0.80 -16.60
C ARG A 106 -1.44 -1.84 -15.99
N SER A 107 -0.66 -1.44 -15.00
CA SER A 107 0.38 -2.26 -14.38
C SER A 107 0.68 -1.85 -12.94
N VAL A 108 1.31 -2.74 -12.18
CA VAL A 108 1.82 -2.44 -10.84
C VAL A 108 2.85 -1.31 -10.87
N THR A 109 3.61 -1.20 -11.96
CA THR A 109 4.62 -0.16 -12.14
C THR A 109 4.00 1.23 -12.29
N ASP A 110 2.81 1.34 -12.88
CA ASP A 110 2.08 2.60 -12.95
C ASP A 110 1.68 3.07 -11.55
N VAL A 111 1.22 2.13 -10.70
CA VAL A 111 0.87 2.42 -9.31
C VAL A 111 2.09 2.83 -8.52
N ALA A 112 3.18 2.06 -8.61
CA ALA A 112 4.41 2.34 -7.86
C ALA A 112 5.01 3.73 -8.18
N ARG A 113 4.74 4.27 -9.38
CA ARG A 113 5.16 5.61 -9.80
C ARG A 113 4.22 6.72 -9.37
N MET A 114 3.02 6.40 -8.86
CA MET A 114 2.10 7.42 -8.34
C MET A 114 2.71 8.15 -7.15
N SER A 115 2.36 9.42 -7.02
CA SER A 115 2.75 10.22 -5.87
C SER A 115 1.80 10.04 -4.70
N SER A 116 2.32 9.88 -3.50
CA SER A 116 1.59 9.98 -2.23
C SER A 116 1.53 11.41 -1.70
N THR A 117 2.17 12.39 -2.36
CA THR A 117 2.25 13.79 -1.87
C THR A 117 0.90 14.50 -1.77
N SER A 118 -0.12 14.05 -2.50
CA SER A 118 -1.49 14.56 -2.34
C SER A 118 -2.25 13.92 -1.18
N SER A 119 -1.65 12.94 -0.49
CA SER A 119 -2.21 12.27 0.69
C SER A 119 -1.71 12.93 1.97
N THR A 120 -2.57 12.98 2.99
CA THR A 120 -2.19 13.56 4.28
C THR A 120 -1.39 12.54 5.09
N PRO A 121 -0.16 12.85 5.56
CA PRO A 121 0.62 11.94 6.40
C PRO A 121 -0.08 11.62 7.72
N CYS A 122 0.06 10.39 8.21
CA CYS A 122 -0.57 9.96 9.46
C CYS A 122 -0.17 10.80 10.66
N LYS A 123 1.09 11.27 10.73
CA LYS A 123 1.54 12.17 11.79
C LYS A 123 0.68 13.43 11.90
N LYS A 124 0.28 13.99 10.76
CA LYS A 124 -0.59 15.18 10.69
C LYS A 124 -2.02 14.86 11.10
N ILE A 125 -2.53 13.68 10.76
CA ILE A 125 -3.86 13.19 11.17
C ILE A 125 -3.91 12.91 12.68
N LYS A 126 -2.84 12.34 13.23
CA LYS A 126 -2.71 11.99 14.65
C LYS A 126 -2.34 13.18 15.54
N GLY A 127 -2.06 14.35 14.98
CA GLY A 127 -1.61 15.54 15.73
C GLY A 127 -0.18 15.43 16.27
N LEU A 128 0.63 14.53 15.72
CA LEU A 128 2.04 14.37 16.05
C LEU A 128 2.84 15.37 15.20
N SER A 129 3.33 16.44 15.83
CA SER A 129 4.16 17.48 15.19
C SER A 129 5.62 17.05 15.13
#